data_AF-A0A326QH42-F1
#
_entry.id   AF-A0A326QH42-F1
#
_cell.length_a   1.000
_cell.length_b   1.000
_cell.length_c   1.000
_cell.angle_alpha   90.00
_cell.angle_beta   90.00
_cell.angle_gamma   90.00
#
_symmetry.space_group_name_H-M   'P 1'
#
loop_
_entity.id
_entity.type
_entity.pdbx_description
1 polymer ?
#
loop_
_entity_poly.entity_id
_entity_poly.type
_entity_poly.pdbx_seq_one_letter_code
_entity_poly.pdbx_strand_id
1 'polypeptide(L)'
;MQLQLHPEPFDPLVTLAAWQQSLAAGGAEPAAAEAHFIGRVRGITAAGAPLEALELEHYPGMTEAQIARLAADCAQRHGLRAVRVDHRVGRVLPGDTIVLVAVSADRRGPAQRGGQELLEALKHEAPFWKREWSGGVGTWVSGNTAY
;
A
#
# COMPACT_ATOMS: atom_id res chain seq x y z
N MET A 1 6.85 7.27 10.70
CA MET A 1 6.25 6.71 9.48
C MET A 1 7.36 6.40 8.49
N GLN A 2 7.25 5.31 7.72
CA GLN A 2 8.15 5.02 6.61
C GLN A 2 7.33 4.77 5.34
N LEU A 3 7.74 5.33 4.19
CA LEU A 3 7.08 5.16 2.90
C LEU A 3 8.12 4.87 1.82
N GLN A 4 7.78 3.96 0.90
CA GLN A 4 8.60 3.70 -0.28
C GLN A 4 7.73 3.35 -1.49
N LEU A 5 8.01 4.00 -2.63
CA LEU A 5 7.47 3.63 -3.93
C LEU A 5 8.50 2.80 -4.70
N HIS A 6 8.08 1.66 -5.23
CA HIS A 6 8.96 0.67 -5.85
C HIS A 6 8.70 0.57 -7.36
N PRO A 7 9.65 0.96 -8.23
CA PRO A 7 9.52 0.71 -9.67
C PRO A 7 9.66 -0.79 -10.00
N GLU A 8 10.48 -1.49 -9.23
CA GLU A 8 10.77 -2.92 -9.38
C GLU A 8 10.01 -3.77 -8.36
N PRO A 9 9.87 -5.09 -8.59
CA PRO A 9 9.30 -6.00 -7.60
C PRO A 9 10.01 -5.93 -6.25
N PHE A 10 9.25 -6.03 -5.17
CA PHE A 10 9.77 -6.14 -3.81
C PHE A 10 9.15 -7.33 -3.08
N ASP A 11 9.89 -7.90 -2.13
CA ASP A 11 9.37 -8.93 -1.23
C ASP A 11 8.73 -8.25 -0.01
N PRO A 12 7.39 -8.37 0.16
CA PRO A 12 6.69 -7.73 1.27
C PRO A 12 7.03 -8.33 2.63
N LEU A 13 7.40 -9.61 2.69
CA LEU A 13 7.73 -10.28 3.96
C LEU A 13 9.13 -9.90 4.43
N VAL A 14 10.09 -9.77 3.51
CA VAL A 14 11.41 -9.21 3.83
C VAL A 14 11.29 -7.77 4.29
N THR A 15 10.49 -6.97 3.58
CA THR A 15 10.24 -5.56 3.93
C THR A 15 9.58 -5.43 5.30
N LEU A 16 8.58 -6.28 5.58
CA LEU A 16 7.90 -6.32 6.88
C LEU A 16 8.87 -6.70 8.01
N ALA A 17 9.68 -7.73 7.81
CA ALA A 17 10.67 -8.17 8.80
C ALA A 17 11.69 -7.07 9.10
N ALA A 18 12.19 -6.37 8.08
CA ALA A 18 13.11 -5.25 8.25
C ALA A 18 12.46 -4.09 9.02
N TRP A 19 11.18 -3.80 8.74
CA TRP A 19 10.43 -2.80 9.50
C TRP A 19 10.30 -3.17 10.98
N GLN A 20 9.92 -4.41 11.30
CA GLN A 20 9.82 -4.90 12.68
C GLN A 20 11.17 -4.83 13.43
N GLN A 21 12.27 -5.19 12.77
CA GLN A 21 13.62 -5.03 13.32
C GLN A 21 13.94 -3.55 13.61
N SER A 22 13.55 -2.64 12.72
CA SER A 22 13.75 -1.20 12.93
C SER A 22 12.97 -0.66 14.13
N LEU A 23 11.77 -1.19 14.40
CA LEU A 23 10.98 -0.81 15.58
C LEU A 23 11.65 -1.29 16.88
N ALA A 24 12.14 -2.53 16.89
CA ALA A 24 12.85 -3.10 18.04
C ALA A 24 14.17 -2.35 18.34
N ALA A 25 14.88 -1.93 17.30
CA ALA A 25 16.12 -1.16 17.44
C ALA A 25 15.90 0.29 17.94
N GLY A 26 14.70 0.83 17.77
CA GLY A 26 14.36 2.22 18.14
C GLY A 26 14.30 2.51 19.64
N GLY A 27 14.44 1.49 20.51
CA GLY A 27 14.54 1.64 21.97
C GLY A 27 13.25 2.05 22.70
N ALA A 28 12.16 2.34 21.98
CA ALA A 28 10.84 2.53 22.56
C ALA A 28 10.22 1.18 22.96
N GLU A 29 9.35 1.18 23.98
CA GLU A 29 8.62 -0.05 24.33
C GLU A 29 7.85 -0.58 23.11
N PRO A 30 7.91 -1.89 22.80
CA PRO A 30 7.19 -2.45 21.65
C PRO A 30 5.68 -2.21 21.75
N ALA A 31 5.05 -1.95 20.61
CA ALA A 31 3.59 -1.98 20.55
C ALA A 31 3.09 -3.42 20.76
N ALA A 32 1.96 -3.60 21.46
CA ALA A 32 1.45 -4.93 21.77
C ALA A 32 0.62 -5.56 20.63
N ALA A 33 0.38 -4.85 19.53
CA ALA A 33 -0.33 -5.37 18.37
C ALA A 33 0.16 -4.74 17.05
N GLU A 34 0.12 -5.55 15.99
CA GLU A 34 0.38 -5.13 14.62
C GLU A 34 -0.71 -5.66 13.69
N ALA A 35 -0.95 -4.95 12.58
CA ALA A 35 -1.80 -5.40 11.49
C ALA A 35 -1.12 -5.11 10.16
N HIS A 36 -1.22 -6.07 9.23
CA HIS A 36 -0.56 -5.97 7.93
C HIS A 36 -1.51 -6.38 6.81
N PHE A 37 -1.41 -5.69 5.69
CA PHE A 37 -2.10 -6.02 4.45
C PHE A 37 -1.08 -6.10 3.31
N ILE A 38 -1.13 -7.19 2.55
CA ILE A 38 -0.35 -7.37 1.32
C ILE A 38 -1.33 -7.51 0.18
N GLY A 39 -1.34 -6.53 -0.71
CA GLY A 39 -2.12 -6.58 -1.95
C GLY A 39 -1.30 -7.17 -3.08
N ARG A 40 -1.96 -7.96 -3.93
CA ARG A 40 -1.38 -8.51 -5.17
C ARG A 40 -2.25 -8.17 -6.36
N VAL A 41 -1.64 -8.04 -7.54
CA VAL A 41 -2.38 -7.81 -8.79
C VAL A 41 -3.15 -9.07 -9.17
N ARG A 42 -4.44 -8.90 -9.51
CA ARG A 42 -5.28 -10.01 -10.02
C ARG A 42 -4.96 -10.28 -11.49
N GLY A 43 -5.13 -11.52 -11.93
CA GLY A 43 -4.92 -11.91 -13.35
C GLY A 43 -6.03 -11.54 -14.32
N ILE A 44 -6.98 -10.69 -13.91
CA ILE A 44 -8.10 -10.23 -14.74
C ILE A 44 -8.23 -8.72 -14.64
N THR A 45 -8.54 -8.10 -15.79
CA THR A 45 -8.92 -6.69 -15.92
C THR A 45 -10.25 -6.41 -15.23
N ALA A 46 -10.56 -5.13 -15.02
CA ALA A 46 -11.89 -4.72 -14.54
C ALA A 46 -13.02 -5.16 -15.48
N ALA A 47 -12.75 -5.31 -16.78
CA ALA A 47 -13.69 -5.81 -17.79
C ALA A 47 -13.78 -7.35 -17.87
N GLY A 48 -13.02 -8.08 -17.05
CA GLY A 48 -13.05 -9.55 -16.99
C GLY A 48 -12.16 -10.28 -18.00
N ALA A 49 -11.41 -9.56 -18.85
CA ALA A 49 -10.41 -10.15 -19.73
C ALA A 49 -9.11 -10.51 -18.98
N PRO A 50 -8.30 -11.47 -19.46
CA PRO A 50 -6.99 -11.77 -18.88
C PRO A 50 -6.09 -10.53 -18.83
N LEU A 51 -5.51 -10.26 -17.67
CA LEU A 51 -4.58 -9.14 -17.48
C LEU A 51 -3.16 -9.59 -17.84
N GLU A 52 -2.48 -8.83 -18.69
CA GLU A 52 -1.05 -9.02 -18.99
C GLU A 52 -0.18 -8.21 -18.01
N ALA A 53 -0.56 -6.96 -17.75
CA ALA A 53 0.10 -6.10 -16.77
C ALA A 53 -0.85 -5.00 -16.28
N LEU A 54 -0.71 -4.61 -15.02
CA LEU A 54 -1.22 -3.35 -14.49
C LEU A 54 -0.08 -2.34 -14.48
N GLU A 55 -0.27 -1.21 -15.14
CA GLU A 55 0.68 -0.11 -15.13
C GLU A 55 0.17 1.02 -14.24
N LEU A 56 1.01 1.46 -13.32
CA LEU A 56 0.73 2.47 -12.32
C LEU A 56 1.61 3.69 -12.53
N GLU A 57 1.00 4.78 -12.97
CA GLU A 57 1.65 6.09 -13.01
C GLU A 57 1.31 6.88 -11.75
N HIS A 58 2.19 7.80 -11.38
CA HIS A 58 2.05 8.65 -10.20
C HIS A 58 2.72 10.00 -10.46
N TYR A 59 2.40 11.01 -9.64
CA TYR A 59 3.07 12.31 -9.70
C TYR A 59 4.16 12.32 -8.62
N PRO A 60 5.45 12.26 -8.99
CA PRO A 60 6.52 12.19 -8.01
C PRO A 60 6.49 13.38 -7.04
N GLY A 61 6.65 13.09 -5.76
CA GLY A 61 6.56 14.06 -4.66
C GLY A 61 5.13 14.30 -4.16
N MET A 62 4.16 14.52 -5.07
CA MET A 62 2.76 14.75 -4.66
C MET A 62 2.11 13.47 -4.13
N THR A 63 2.32 12.33 -4.81
CA THR A 63 1.78 11.05 -4.37
C THR A 63 2.33 10.68 -2.99
N GLU A 64 3.63 10.84 -2.78
CA GLU A 64 4.29 10.56 -1.51
C GLU A 64 3.80 11.49 -0.39
N ALA A 65 3.67 12.79 -0.68
CA ALA A 65 3.14 13.77 0.28
C ALA A 65 1.70 13.44 0.68
N GLN A 66 0.85 13.06 -0.27
CA GLN A 66 -0.52 12.69 0.00
C GLN A 66 -0.60 11.38 0.81
N ILE A 67 0.19 10.35 0.47
CA ILE A 67 0.26 9.12 1.26
C ILE A 67 0.74 9.42 2.70
N ALA A 68 1.75 10.28 2.86
CA ALA A 68 2.25 10.68 4.16
C ALA A 68 1.19 11.39 5.00
N ARG A 69 0.40 12.28 4.38
CA ARG A 69 -0.74 12.93 5.05
C ARG A 69 -1.77 11.91 5.52
N LEU A 70 -2.20 11.00 4.65
CA LEU A 70 -3.19 9.97 5.00
C LEU A 70 -2.71 9.06 6.14
N ALA A 71 -1.44 8.66 6.09
CA ALA A 71 -0.82 7.86 7.14
C ALA A 71 -0.76 8.61 8.48
N ALA A 72 -0.42 9.90 8.47
CA ALA A 72 -0.39 10.73 9.67
C ALA A 72 -1.80 10.90 10.26
N ASP A 73 -2.79 11.22 9.42
CA ASP A 73 -4.19 11.40 9.83
C ASP A 73 -4.74 10.12 10.47
N CYS A 74 -4.48 8.96 9.85
CA CYS A 74 -4.90 7.66 10.37
C CYS A 74 -4.18 7.30 11.67
N ALA A 75 -2.86 7.58 11.76
CA ALA A 75 -2.09 7.34 12.97
C ALA A 75 -2.61 8.15 14.15
N GLN A 76 -2.92 9.43 13.94
CA GLN A 76 -3.51 10.28 14.96
C GLN A 76 -4.91 9.79 15.38
N ARG A 77 -5.76 9.44 14.41
CA ARG A 77 -7.15 9.02 14.67
C ARG A 77 -7.26 7.72 15.46
N HIS A 78 -6.40 6.74 15.16
CA HIS A 78 -6.46 5.41 15.78
C HIS A 78 -5.44 5.20 16.90
N GLY A 79 -4.50 6.14 17.10
CA GLY A 79 -3.41 5.96 18.06
C GLY A 79 -2.39 4.91 17.58
N LEU A 80 -2.02 4.95 16.30
CA LEU A 80 -0.99 4.08 15.74
C LEU A 80 0.39 4.57 16.17
N ARG A 81 1.26 3.66 16.56
CA ARG A 81 2.62 3.95 17.02
C ARG A 81 3.63 3.93 15.88
N ALA A 82 3.41 3.08 14.88
CA ALA A 82 4.19 3.06 13.66
C ALA A 82 3.32 2.74 12.46
N VAL A 83 3.76 3.24 11.30
CA VAL A 83 3.12 3.03 9.99
C VAL A 83 4.22 2.83 8.96
N ARG A 84 4.08 1.79 8.14
CA ARG A 84 4.86 1.51 6.94
C ARG A 84 3.91 1.35 5.75
N VAL A 85 4.24 2.01 4.65
CA VAL A 85 3.55 1.86 3.36
C VAL A 85 4.59 1.61 2.28
N ASP A 86 4.43 0.53 1.52
CA ASP A 86 5.17 0.27 0.30
C ASP A 86 4.20 0.09 -0.84
N HIS A 87 4.45 0.71 -1.99
CA HIS A 87 3.57 0.59 -3.14
C HIS A 87 4.37 0.48 -4.43
N ARG A 88 3.92 -0.36 -5.38
CA ARG A 88 4.52 -0.45 -6.71
C ARG A 88 4.12 0.74 -7.58
N VAL A 89 5.01 1.13 -8.48
CA VAL A 89 4.75 2.02 -9.62
C VAL A 89 5.34 1.38 -10.88
N GLY A 90 4.98 1.87 -12.06
CA GLY A 90 5.36 1.27 -13.34
C GLY A 90 4.55 0.00 -13.65
N ARG A 91 5.11 -0.91 -14.44
CA ARG A 91 4.45 -2.17 -14.84
C ARG A 91 4.54 -3.23 -13.75
N VAL A 92 3.39 -3.79 -13.40
CA VAL A 92 3.20 -4.79 -12.35
C VAL A 92 2.45 -5.98 -12.93
N LEU A 93 2.98 -7.19 -12.76
CA LEU A 93 2.42 -8.39 -13.39
C LEU A 93 1.36 -9.05 -12.49
N PRO A 94 0.44 -9.84 -13.06
CA PRO A 94 -0.45 -10.69 -12.26
C PRO A 94 0.29 -11.52 -11.20
N GLY A 95 -0.21 -11.50 -9.96
CA GLY A 95 0.39 -12.19 -8.82
C GLY A 95 1.48 -11.42 -8.07
N ASP A 96 2.07 -10.39 -8.71
CA ASP A 96 3.06 -9.54 -8.05
C ASP A 96 2.44 -8.78 -6.89
N THR A 97 3.25 -8.57 -5.86
CA THR A 97 2.95 -7.63 -4.78
C THR A 97 2.82 -6.23 -5.36
N ILE A 98 1.70 -5.57 -5.07
CA ILE A 98 1.42 -4.18 -5.45
C ILE A 98 1.50 -3.21 -4.27
N VAL A 99 1.12 -3.65 -3.07
CA VAL A 99 1.10 -2.80 -1.88
C VAL A 99 1.35 -3.61 -0.62
N LEU A 100 2.11 -3.04 0.32
CA LEU A 100 2.18 -3.45 1.71
C LEU A 100 1.76 -2.27 2.58
N VAL A 101 0.81 -2.49 3.48
CA VAL A 101 0.47 -1.58 4.58
C VAL A 101 0.72 -2.32 5.88
N ALA A 102 1.54 -1.75 6.76
CA ALA A 102 1.80 -2.31 8.08
C ALA A 102 1.67 -1.21 9.14
N VAL A 103 0.95 -1.51 10.22
CA VAL A 103 0.72 -0.59 11.32
C VAL A 103 0.92 -1.29 12.66
N SER A 104 1.33 -0.53 13.67
CA SER A 104 1.42 -1.01 15.05
C SER A 104 0.64 -0.12 16.00
N ALA A 105 0.08 -0.70 17.06
CA ALA A 105 -0.65 0.01 18.11
C ALA A 105 -0.64 -0.79 19.42
N ASP A 106 -0.99 -0.16 20.53
CA ASP A 106 -0.98 -0.83 21.84
C ASP A 106 -2.08 -1.89 21.97
N ARG A 107 -3.08 -1.90 21.07
CA ARG A 107 -4.17 -2.87 21.09
C ARG A 107 -4.54 -3.29 19.67
N ARG A 108 -4.99 -4.53 19.53
CA ARG A 108 -5.42 -5.12 18.24
C ARG A 108 -6.50 -4.31 17.51
N GLY A 109 -7.46 -3.76 18.26
CA GLY A 109 -8.58 -3.01 17.68
C GLY A 109 -8.13 -1.77 16.91
N PRO A 110 -7.38 -0.86 17.55
CA PRO A 110 -6.67 0.22 16.88
C PRO A 110 -5.84 -0.20 15.67
N ALA A 111 -4.99 -1.23 15.81
CA ALA A 111 -4.14 -1.69 14.71
C ALA A 111 -4.97 -2.15 13.50
N GLN A 112 -5.99 -2.98 13.72
CA GLN A 112 -6.86 -3.48 12.65
C GLN A 112 -7.64 -2.36 11.96
N ARG A 113 -8.30 -1.48 12.73
CA ARG A 113 -9.10 -0.39 12.16
C ARG A 113 -8.26 0.66 11.45
N GLY A 114 -7.12 1.04 12.05
CA GLY A 114 -6.20 2.00 11.43
C GLY A 114 -5.57 1.43 10.16
N GLY A 115 -5.14 0.17 10.17
CA GLY A 115 -4.62 -0.48 8.96
C GLY A 115 -5.66 -0.54 7.82
N GLN A 116 -6.89 -0.92 8.16
CA GLN A 116 -7.99 -0.97 7.19
C GLN A 116 -8.34 0.41 6.65
N GLU A 117 -8.48 1.42 7.52
CA GLU A 117 -8.80 2.78 7.10
C GLU A 117 -7.70 3.37 6.22
N LEU A 118 -6.43 3.18 6.57
CA LEU A 118 -5.31 3.63 5.75
C LEU A 118 -5.31 2.96 4.38
N LEU A 119 -5.57 1.65 4.31
CA LEU A 119 -5.69 0.95 3.04
C LEU A 119 -6.80 1.54 2.15
N GLU A 120 -7.98 1.78 2.71
CA GLU A 120 -9.08 2.38 1.96
C GLU A 120 -8.77 3.82 1.55
N ALA A 121 -8.17 4.63 2.42
CA ALA A 121 -7.74 5.98 2.09
C ALA A 121 -6.72 5.98 0.93
N LEU A 122 -5.74 5.07 0.95
CA LEU A 122 -4.78 4.92 -0.16
C LEU A 122 -5.47 4.58 -1.48
N LYS A 123 -6.47 3.68 -1.45
CA LYS A 123 -7.22 3.31 -2.66
C LYS A 123 -8.02 4.47 -3.25
N HIS A 124 -8.55 5.37 -2.42
CA HIS A 124 -9.47 6.43 -2.84
C HIS A 124 -8.78 7.78 -3.07
N GLU A 125 -7.76 8.10 -2.27
CA GLU A 125 -7.18 9.44 -2.20
C GLU A 125 -5.73 9.52 -2.69
N ALA A 126 -5.01 8.40 -2.84
CA ALA A 126 -3.66 8.45 -3.39
C ALA A 126 -3.72 8.67 -4.92
N PRO A 127 -2.96 9.66 -5.46
CA PRO A 127 -2.98 9.98 -6.87
C PRO A 127 -2.14 8.98 -7.67
N PHE A 128 -2.77 7.84 -7.98
CA PHE A 128 -2.28 6.84 -8.92
C PHE A 128 -3.20 6.76 -10.13
N TRP A 129 -2.62 6.68 -11.31
CA TRP A 129 -3.34 6.42 -12.55
C TRP A 129 -3.05 5.00 -13.01
N LYS A 130 -4.12 4.24 -13.26
CA LYS A 130 -4.06 2.81 -13.57
C LYS A 130 -4.35 2.58 -15.04
N ARG A 131 -3.45 1.89 -15.72
CA ARG A 131 -3.64 1.38 -17.08
C ARG A 131 -3.55 -0.14 -17.08
N GLU A 132 -4.60 -0.81 -17.50
CA GLU A 132 -4.64 -2.27 -17.63
C GLU A 132 -4.26 -2.68 -19.05
N TRP A 133 -3.33 -3.62 -19.18
CA TRP A 133 -2.89 -4.19 -20.45
C TRP A 133 -3.52 -5.56 -20.65
N SER A 134 -4.15 -5.76 -21.81
CA SER A 134 -4.75 -7.04 -22.22
C SER A 134 -4.76 -7.15 -23.74
N GLY A 135 -4.31 -8.28 -24.29
CA GLY A 135 -4.22 -8.49 -25.74
C GLY A 135 -3.30 -7.48 -26.44
N GLY A 136 -2.24 -7.02 -25.75
CA GLY A 136 -1.36 -5.96 -26.24
C GLY A 136 -1.96 -4.54 -26.25
N VAL A 137 -3.20 -4.35 -25.77
CA VAL A 137 -3.87 -3.05 -25.72
C VAL A 137 -3.90 -2.53 -24.28
N GLY A 138 -3.40 -1.30 -24.08
CA GLY A 138 -3.44 -0.61 -22.79
C GLY A 138 -4.68 0.28 -22.66
N THR A 139 -5.52 0.01 -21.67
CA THR A 139 -6.75 0.78 -21.39
C THR A 139 -6.64 1.48 -20.04
N TRP A 140 -6.86 2.80 -20.01
CA TRP A 140 -6.92 3.55 -18.76
C TRP A 140 -8.19 3.20 -17.99
N VAL A 141 -8.02 2.89 -16.71
CA VAL A 141 -9.15 2.62 -15.81
C VAL A 141 -9.65 3.96 -15.27
N SER A 142 -10.91 4.28 -15.56
CA SER A 142 -11.56 5.49 -15.04
C SER A 142 -11.97 5.29 -13.58
N GLY A 143 -11.29 6.00 -12.67
CA GLY A 143 -11.66 6.11 -11.27
C GLY A 143 -10.87 5.23 -10.30
N ASN A 144 -10.75 5.68 -9.06
CA ASN A 144 -10.33 4.84 -7.95
C ASN A 144 -11.48 3.88 -7.62
N THR A 145 -11.26 2.58 -7.80
CA THR A 145 -12.29 1.56 -7.59
C THR A 145 -12.75 1.58 -6.13
N ALA A 146 -13.94 2.13 -5.88
CA ALA A 146 -14.67 1.93 -4.64
C ALA A 146 -15.22 0.49 -4.66
N TYR A 147 -14.87 -0.29 -3.64
CA TYR A 147 -15.57 -1.53 -3.31
C TYR A 147 -16.45 -1.27 -2.09
#